data_AF-A0A4U8SH10-F1
#
_entry.id   AF-A0A4U8SH10-F1
#
_cell.length_a   1.000
_cell.length_b   1.000
_cell.length_c   1.000
_cell.angle_alpha   90.00
_cell.angle_beta   90.00
_cell.angle_gamma   90.00
#
_symmetry.space_group_name_H-M   'P 1'
#
loop_
_entity.id
_entity.type
_entity.pdbx_description
1 polymer ?
#
loop_
_entity_poly.entity_id
_entity_poly.type
_entity_poly.pdbx_seq_one_letter_code
_entity_poly.pdbx_strand_id
1 'polypeptide(L)'
;MVPNALAQGNVYLSYAKINLFLKIVGKTCINGTNYHLLESRFMKVPHLYDTLTFEWNAPKFEIVGNFDCALEQNSIYKAYRLLMPYLRESQSQALAHLRILVNKRIPSGGGLGGGSSNAACFLQAIHQIFGLSLDLQTLMNLGAQVGSDVPFFLSGLEIANVRGRGEIVESCNKAQKPDGFAPFEVEIIMPKLHCETAKVYQQYAKFFYNEATIQQNQKQNWLEIPNNEILQKTPQENNDLLVAALALYPKLESYVEQGLFLSGSGSCFWRKKDSTNKKLKSLESQNIESCEGASFEAEKAIRKDLLVESRLSSLALETSEGALSMQSPNAESLGEAR
;
A
#
# COMPACT_ATOMS: atom_id res chain seq x y z
N MET A 1 -17.08 -21.43 11.74
CA MET A 1 -15.99 -22.37 11.37
C MET A 1 -14.75 -21.53 11.08
N VAL A 2 -13.61 -21.86 11.67
CA VAL A 2 -12.31 -21.32 11.23
C VAL A 2 -12.10 -21.79 9.79
N PRO A 3 -11.82 -20.91 8.81
CA PRO A 3 -11.56 -21.34 7.45
C PRO A 3 -10.34 -22.26 7.42
N ASN A 4 -10.35 -23.26 6.52
CA ASN A 4 -9.40 -24.35 6.32
C ASN A 4 -7.98 -24.21 6.92
N ALA A 5 -7.35 -25.37 7.17
CA ALA A 5 -5.92 -25.53 7.48
C ALA A 5 -4.96 -24.73 6.55
N LEU A 6 -5.45 -24.26 5.41
CA LEU A 6 -4.78 -23.40 4.44
C LEU A 6 -4.48 -21.96 4.92
N ALA A 7 -5.05 -21.46 6.04
CA ALA A 7 -4.80 -20.09 6.50
C ALA A 7 -3.84 -19.98 7.71
N GLN A 8 -3.51 -21.10 8.36
CA GLN A 8 -2.62 -21.11 9.51
C GLN A 8 -1.16 -21.07 9.06
N GLY A 9 -0.39 -20.08 9.52
CA GLY A 9 1.04 -20.01 9.22
C GLY A 9 1.40 -19.47 7.83
N ASN A 10 0.42 -19.04 7.02
CA ASN A 10 0.71 -18.33 5.77
C ASN A 10 1.39 -16.99 6.06
N VAL A 11 2.38 -16.67 5.23
CA VAL A 11 3.12 -15.42 5.29
C VAL A 11 2.55 -14.45 4.26
N TYR A 12 2.02 -13.33 4.75
CA TYR A 12 1.50 -12.24 3.93
C TYR A 12 2.51 -11.10 3.87
N LEU A 13 2.71 -10.55 2.67
CA LEU A 13 3.70 -9.51 2.43
C LEU A 13 3.05 -8.12 2.46
N SER A 14 3.65 -7.21 3.23
CA SER A 14 3.17 -5.84 3.39
C SER A 14 4.25 -4.86 2.93
N TYR A 15 4.16 -4.44 1.67
CA TYR A 15 5.19 -3.66 0.99
C TYR A 15 5.21 -2.19 1.40
N ALA A 16 6.38 -1.56 1.33
CA ALA A 16 6.55 -0.13 1.46
C ALA A 16 6.06 0.59 0.19
N LYS A 17 5.89 1.91 0.30
CA LYS A 17 5.70 2.82 -0.82
C LYS A 17 6.64 4.00 -0.71
N ILE A 18 6.84 4.70 -1.82
CA ILE A 18 7.42 6.05 -1.86
C ILE A 18 6.45 7.05 -2.48
N ASN A 19 6.65 8.31 -2.16
CA ASN A 19 6.07 9.44 -2.89
C ASN A 19 7.05 9.88 -3.98
N LEU A 20 6.67 9.78 -5.26
CA LEU A 20 7.49 10.36 -6.35
C LEU A 20 7.46 11.89 -6.31
N PHE A 21 6.32 12.44 -5.92
CA PHE A 21 6.13 13.84 -5.54
C PHE A 21 5.01 13.93 -4.50
N LEU A 22 4.90 15.06 -3.81
CA LEU A 22 3.81 15.40 -2.90
C LEU A 22 3.59 16.91 -2.94
N LYS A 23 2.44 17.33 -3.48
CA LYS A 23 2.04 18.73 -3.59
C LYS A 23 0.82 19.00 -2.73
N ILE A 24 0.86 20.06 -1.94
CA ILE A 24 -0.32 20.52 -1.20
C ILE A 24 -1.16 21.39 -2.15
N VAL A 25 -2.42 21.02 -2.30
CA VAL A 25 -3.36 21.65 -3.25
C VAL A 25 -4.57 22.26 -2.56
N GLY A 26 -4.60 22.28 -1.23
CA GLY A 26 -5.62 22.97 -0.46
C GLY A 26 -5.71 22.47 0.97
N LYS A 27 -6.84 22.77 1.62
CA LYS A 27 -7.18 22.34 2.97
C LYS A 27 -8.64 21.89 3.05
N THR A 28 -8.93 21.06 4.03
CA THR A 28 -10.30 20.66 4.37
C THR A 28 -10.43 20.53 5.89
N CYS A 29 -11.66 20.57 6.41
CA CYS A 29 -11.96 20.32 7.81
C CYS A 29 -12.94 19.16 7.91
N ILE A 30 -12.56 18.11 8.64
CA ILE A 30 -13.37 16.91 8.85
C ILE A 30 -13.51 16.72 10.36
N ASN A 31 -14.75 16.71 10.86
CA ASN A 31 -15.05 16.54 12.28
C ASN A 31 -14.27 17.51 13.18
N GLY A 32 -14.15 18.78 12.75
CA GLY A 32 -13.40 19.81 13.49
C GLY A 32 -11.88 19.72 13.38
N THR A 33 -11.34 18.75 12.64
CA THR A 33 -9.89 18.59 12.42
C THR A 33 -9.51 19.09 11.03
N ASN A 34 -8.52 19.99 10.97
CA ASN A 34 -7.98 20.49 9.70
C ASN A 34 -7.01 19.50 9.07
N TYR A 35 -7.15 19.28 7.77
CA TYR A 35 -6.28 18.47 6.95
C TYR A 35 -5.81 19.27 5.74
N HIS A 36 -4.70 18.85 5.15
CA HIS A 36 -4.29 19.33 3.84
C HIS A 36 -4.80 18.39 2.76
N LEU A 37 -5.29 18.98 1.67
CA LEU A 37 -5.51 18.26 0.43
C LEU A 37 -4.19 18.20 -0.33
N LEU A 38 -3.89 17.05 -0.93
CA LEU A 38 -2.65 16.79 -1.65
C LEU A 38 -2.92 16.12 -3.00
N GLU A 39 -1.95 16.28 -3.89
CA GLU A 39 -1.73 15.45 -5.06
C GLU A 39 -0.37 14.78 -4.92
N SER A 40 -0.30 13.49 -5.24
CA SER A 40 0.95 12.72 -5.16
C SER A 40 0.89 11.55 -6.15
N ARG A 41 2.05 10.96 -6.45
CA ARG A 41 2.13 9.64 -7.08
C ARG A 41 2.83 8.67 -6.14
N PHE A 42 2.11 7.64 -5.73
CA PHE A 42 2.65 6.58 -4.89
C PHE A 42 3.19 5.47 -5.77
N MET A 43 4.34 4.92 -5.40
CA MET A 43 4.93 3.75 -6.03
C MET A 43 5.33 2.74 -4.95
N LYS A 44 4.90 1.49 -5.10
CA LYS A 44 5.26 0.37 -4.23
C LYS A 44 6.74 0.05 -4.38
N VAL A 45 7.39 -0.29 -3.27
CA VAL A 45 8.80 -0.73 -3.24
C VAL A 45 8.83 -2.24 -3.00
N PRO A 46 9.02 -3.07 -4.04
CA PRO A 46 8.82 -4.52 -3.93
C PRO A 46 9.84 -5.20 -3.00
N HIS A 47 11.03 -4.65 -2.84
CA HIS A 47 12.11 -5.25 -2.06
C HIS A 47 12.12 -4.85 -0.58
N LEU A 48 11.22 -3.96 -0.14
CA LEU A 48 11.10 -3.54 1.25
C LEU A 48 9.67 -3.80 1.73
N TYR A 49 9.52 -4.79 2.62
CA TYR A 49 8.21 -5.24 3.10
C TYR A 49 8.27 -5.73 4.54
N ASP A 50 7.20 -5.57 5.30
CA ASP A 50 6.95 -6.33 6.52
C ASP A 50 6.34 -7.69 6.16
N THR A 51 6.30 -8.62 7.11
CA THR A 51 5.59 -9.90 6.96
C THR A 51 4.57 -10.09 8.08
N LEU A 52 3.37 -10.53 7.74
CA LEU A 52 2.29 -10.84 8.67
C LEU A 52 2.01 -12.34 8.65
N THR A 53 1.89 -12.95 9.82
CA THR A 53 1.44 -14.34 9.99
C THR A 53 0.23 -14.38 10.91
N PHE A 54 -0.73 -15.24 10.59
CA PHE A 54 -2.01 -15.34 11.29
C PHE A 54 -2.05 -16.66 12.08
N GLU A 55 -2.25 -16.55 13.39
CA GLU A 55 -2.40 -17.67 14.31
C GLU A 55 -3.80 -17.67 14.92
N TRP A 56 -4.61 -18.67 14.59
CA TRP A 56 -5.97 -18.80 15.09
C TRP A 56 -6.02 -19.50 16.45
N ASN A 57 -7.14 -19.35 17.15
CA ASN A 57 -7.40 -19.93 18.49
C ASN A 57 -6.48 -19.39 19.60
N ALA A 58 -6.00 -18.15 19.46
CA ALA A 58 -5.35 -17.44 20.55
C ALA A 58 -6.36 -17.12 21.67
N PRO A 59 -5.91 -16.88 22.92
CA PRO A 59 -6.82 -16.54 24.01
C PRO A 59 -7.66 -15.28 23.77
N LYS A 60 -7.13 -14.33 22.98
CA LYS A 60 -7.77 -13.07 22.60
C LYS A 60 -7.10 -12.50 21.34
N PHE A 61 -7.66 -11.43 20.79
CA PHE A 61 -7.05 -10.69 19.70
C PHE A 61 -5.72 -10.09 20.16
N GLU A 62 -4.65 -10.39 19.45
CA GLU A 62 -3.30 -9.92 19.75
C GLU A 62 -2.56 -9.53 18.49
N ILE A 63 -1.80 -8.44 18.58
CA ILE A 63 -0.82 -8.05 17.57
C ILE A 63 0.54 -8.09 18.25
N VAL A 64 1.43 -8.92 17.74
CA VAL A 64 2.79 -9.12 18.26
C VAL A 64 3.78 -8.66 17.20
N GLY A 65 4.69 -7.77 17.57
CA GLY A 65 5.73 -7.25 16.68
C GLY A 65 6.45 -6.05 17.30
N ASN A 66 7.48 -5.57 16.63
CA ASN A 66 8.24 -4.41 17.09
C ASN A 66 7.51 -3.10 16.72
N PHE A 67 6.57 -2.69 17.56
CA PHE A 67 5.77 -1.47 17.37
C PHE A 67 6.04 -0.45 18.48
N ASP A 68 6.26 0.81 18.11
CA ASP A 68 6.49 1.92 19.04
C ASP A 68 5.20 2.67 19.42
N CYS A 69 4.06 1.97 19.44
CA CYS A 69 2.76 2.59 19.71
C CYS A 69 1.86 1.69 20.55
N ALA A 70 0.90 2.31 21.26
CA ALA A 70 -0.15 1.56 21.94
C ALA A 70 -1.03 0.79 20.95
N LEU A 71 -1.67 -0.29 21.41
CA LEU A 71 -2.49 -1.16 20.56
C LEU A 71 -3.59 -0.38 19.83
N GLU A 72 -4.25 0.56 20.50
CA GLU A 72 -5.33 1.38 19.96
C GLU A 72 -4.88 2.32 18.83
N GLN A 73 -3.59 2.63 18.80
CA GLN A 73 -3.00 3.47 17.76
C GLN A 73 -2.53 2.65 16.55
N ASN A 74 -2.34 1.34 16.72
CA ASN A 74 -1.89 0.43 15.66
C ASN A 74 -2.93 0.34 14.52
N SER A 75 -2.46 0.51 13.29
CA SER A 75 -3.34 0.50 12.11
C SER A 75 -4.02 -0.84 11.87
N ILE A 76 -3.39 -1.98 12.21
CA ILE A 76 -4.02 -3.30 12.14
C ILE A 76 -5.19 -3.37 13.13
N TYR A 77 -5.00 -2.86 14.35
CA TYR A 77 -6.07 -2.86 15.35
C TYR A 77 -7.25 -1.98 14.93
N LYS A 78 -6.97 -0.79 14.36
CA LYS A 78 -8.01 0.08 13.78
C LYS A 78 -8.77 -0.64 12.66
N ALA A 79 -8.06 -1.32 11.76
CA ALA A 79 -8.65 -2.13 10.71
C ALA A 79 -9.52 -3.27 11.26
N TYR A 80 -9.02 -3.99 12.28
CA TYR A 80 -9.78 -5.01 13.00
C TYR A 80 -11.10 -4.45 13.52
N ARG A 81 -11.07 -3.34 14.26
CA ARG A 81 -12.27 -2.72 14.82
C ARG A 81 -13.28 -2.27 13.76
N LEU A 82 -12.79 -1.71 12.66
CA LEU A 82 -13.62 -1.25 11.55
C LEU A 82 -14.23 -2.39 10.74
N LEU A 83 -13.56 -3.55 10.68
CA LEU A 83 -14.06 -4.72 9.95
C LEU A 83 -15.15 -5.48 10.72
N MET A 84 -15.14 -5.45 12.06
CA MET A 84 -16.09 -6.19 12.90
C MET A 84 -17.57 -6.07 12.49
N PRO A 85 -18.12 -4.89 12.13
CA PRO A 85 -19.52 -4.76 11.72
C PRO A 85 -19.88 -5.49 10.42
N TYR A 86 -18.88 -5.84 9.60
CA TYR A 86 -19.06 -6.55 8.33
C TYR A 86 -19.01 -8.07 8.47
N LEU A 87 -18.81 -8.58 9.70
CA LEU A 87 -18.63 -9.99 9.98
C LEU A 87 -19.89 -10.59 10.60
N ARG A 88 -20.20 -11.82 10.23
CA ARG A 88 -21.21 -12.63 10.94
C ARG A 88 -20.65 -13.07 12.29
N GLU A 89 -21.52 -13.39 13.23
CA GLU A 89 -21.17 -13.75 14.60
C GLU A 89 -20.02 -14.78 14.70
N SER A 90 -20.11 -15.88 13.94
CA SER A 90 -19.06 -16.90 13.94
C SER A 90 -17.70 -16.43 13.39
N GLN A 91 -17.68 -15.46 12.47
CA GLN A 91 -16.46 -14.85 11.93
C GLN A 91 -15.88 -13.84 12.94
N SER A 92 -16.74 -13.02 13.55
CA SER A 92 -16.36 -12.10 14.63
C SER A 92 -15.74 -12.84 15.82
N GLN A 93 -16.34 -13.97 16.20
CA GLN A 93 -15.80 -14.83 17.27
C GLN A 93 -14.42 -15.38 16.88
N ALA A 94 -14.26 -15.93 15.68
CA ALA A 94 -12.96 -16.41 15.23
C ALA A 94 -11.90 -15.30 15.22
N LEU A 95 -12.26 -14.11 14.73
CA LEU A 95 -11.35 -12.96 14.65
C LEU A 95 -10.98 -12.42 16.05
N ALA A 96 -11.87 -12.50 17.03
CA ALA A 96 -11.57 -12.15 18.41
C ALA A 96 -10.53 -13.08 19.09
N HIS A 97 -10.21 -14.21 18.46
CA HIS A 97 -9.21 -15.19 18.89
C HIS A 97 -8.05 -15.31 17.89
N LEU A 98 -7.79 -14.25 17.12
CA LEU A 98 -6.68 -14.17 16.18
C LEU A 98 -5.46 -13.51 16.83
N ARG A 99 -4.30 -14.17 16.78
CA ARG A 99 -3.01 -13.52 16.98
C ARG A 99 -2.36 -13.24 15.63
N ILE A 100 -1.79 -12.05 15.50
CA ILE A 100 -1.08 -11.60 14.30
C ILE A 100 0.38 -11.37 14.69
N LEU A 101 1.29 -12.12 14.07
CA LEU A 101 2.73 -11.91 14.22
C LEU A 101 3.21 -11.02 13.08
N VAL A 102 3.87 -9.91 13.42
CA VAL A 102 4.37 -8.92 12.46
C VAL A 102 5.88 -8.77 12.61
N ASN A 103 6.61 -9.18 11.58
CA ASN A 103 8.03 -8.88 11.47
C ASN A 103 8.20 -7.54 10.74
N LYS A 104 8.62 -6.52 11.48
CA LYS A 104 8.78 -5.15 11.01
C LYS A 104 10.17 -4.93 10.42
N ARG A 105 10.22 -4.61 9.13
CA ARG A 105 11.41 -4.14 8.42
C ARG A 105 11.24 -2.71 7.88
N ILE A 106 9.99 -2.26 7.67
CA ILE A 106 9.68 -0.89 7.27
C ILE A 106 9.71 0.01 8.51
N PRO A 107 10.56 1.06 8.55
CA PRO A 107 10.66 1.95 9.71
C PRO A 107 9.36 2.74 9.95
N SER A 108 8.91 2.74 11.20
CA SER A 108 7.79 3.55 11.67
C SER A 108 8.10 5.05 11.53
N GLY A 109 7.19 5.82 10.94
CA GLY A 109 7.39 7.26 10.67
C GLY A 109 8.52 7.58 9.70
N GLY A 110 8.89 6.62 8.84
CA GLY A 110 9.83 6.84 7.74
C GLY A 110 9.20 7.44 6.48
N GLY A 111 7.88 7.68 6.45
CA GLY A 111 7.19 8.15 5.24
C GLY A 111 6.99 7.07 4.17
N LEU A 112 7.18 5.80 4.54
CA LEU A 112 7.14 4.64 3.63
C LEU A 112 5.83 3.85 3.67
N GLY A 113 4.83 4.33 4.43
CA GLY A 113 3.50 3.73 4.48
C GLY A 113 3.39 2.37 5.18
N GLY A 114 4.41 1.93 5.94
CA GLY A 114 4.45 0.58 6.53
C GLY A 114 3.22 0.22 7.39
N GLY A 115 2.79 1.11 8.30
CA GLY A 115 1.58 0.86 9.10
C GLY A 115 0.30 0.78 8.25
N SER A 116 0.17 1.63 7.23
CA SER A 116 -0.96 1.59 6.30
C SER A 116 -0.96 0.31 5.46
N SER A 117 0.21 -0.13 5.01
CA SER A 117 0.40 -1.39 4.31
C SER A 117 0.04 -2.58 5.19
N ASN A 118 0.43 -2.57 6.48
CA ASN A 118 0.10 -3.66 7.40
C ASN A 118 -1.42 -3.77 7.59
N ALA A 119 -2.12 -2.64 7.71
CA ALA A 119 -3.57 -2.60 7.80
C ALA A 119 -4.27 -3.08 6.52
N ALA A 120 -3.79 -2.65 5.34
CA ALA A 120 -4.33 -3.12 4.06
C ALA A 120 -4.13 -4.63 3.89
N CYS A 121 -2.94 -5.13 4.22
CA CYS A 121 -2.59 -6.55 4.19
C CYS A 121 -3.52 -7.36 5.11
N PHE A 122 -3.77 -6.88 6.33
CA PHE A 122 -4.75 -7.47 7.24
C PHE A 122 -6.16 -7.49 6.65
N LEU A 123 -6.64 -6.35 6.14
CA LEU A 123 -7.99 -6.25 5.55
C LEU A 123 -8.15 -7.20 4.36
N GLN A 124 -7.17 -7.26 3.45
CA GLN A 124 -7.16 -8.18 2.31
C GLN A 124 -7.15 -9.65 2.76
N ALA A 125 -6.28 -10.01 3.70
CA ALA A 125 -6.18 -11.36 4.20
C ALA A 125 -7.50 -11.81 4.84
N ILE A 126 -8.08 -11.02 5.75
CA ILE A 126 -9.35 -11.38 6.39
C ILE A 126 -10.52 -11.38 5.40
N HIS A 127 -10.54 -10.43 4.46
CA HIS A 127 -11.53 -10.39 3.38
C HIS A 127 -11.55 -11.70 2.58
N GLN A 128 -10.37 -12.19 2.17
CA GLN A 128 -10.21 -13.44 1.44
C GLN A 128 -10.52 -14.66 2.32
N ILE A 129 -9.92 -14.73 3.52
CA ILE A 129 -10.06 -15.86 4.45
C ILE A 129 -11.53 -16.11 4.82
N PHE A 130 -12.29 -15.04 5.06
CA PHE A 130 -13.71 -15.16 5.41
C PHE A 130 -14.66 -15.12 4.21
N GLY A 131 -14.15 -14.95 2.99
CA GLY A 131 -14.96 -14.85 1.77
C GLY A 131 -15.99 -13.72 1.87
N LEU A 132 -15.57 -12.55 2.37
CA LEU A 132 -16.47 -11.42 2.54
C LEU A 132 -16.94 -10.91 1.18
N SER A 133 -18.21 -10.54 1.06
CA SER A 133 -18.78 -9.99 -0.16
C SER A 133 -18.68 -8.46 -0.19
N LEU A 134 -17.49 -7.92 0.08
CA LEU A 134 -17.23 -6.48 -0.05
C LEU A 134 -16.64 -6.22 -1.42
N ASP A 135 -17.20 -5.26 -2.16
CA ASP A 135 -16.53 -4.78 -3.36
C ASP A 135 -15.25 -4.01 -2.99
N LEU A 136 -14.35 -3.88 -3.97
CA LEU A 136 -13.05 -3.23 -3.78
C LEU A 136 -13.20 -1.79 -3.28
N GLN A 137 -14.20 -1.05 -3.79
CA GLN A 137 -14.42 0.34 -3.41
C GLN A 137 -14.84 0.45 -1.93
N THR A 138 -15.70 -0.45 -1.45
CA THR A 138 -16.13 -0.53 -0.05
C THR A 138 -14.94 -0.86 0.84
N LEU A 139 -14.09 -1.81 0.44
CA LEU A 139 -12.88 -2.17 1.17
C LEU A 139 -11.89 -0.98 1.23
N MET A 140 -11.73 -0.25 0.13
CA MET A 140 -10.91 0.97 0.07
C MET A 140 -11.48 2.08 0.96
N ASN A 141 -12.80 2.29 0.97
CA ASN A 141 -13.46 3.26 1.84
C ASN A 141 -13.30 2.90 3.33
N LEU A 142 -13.31 1.61 3.66
CA LEU A 142 -13.00 1.12 5.00
C LEU A 142 -11.53 1.40 5.35
N GLY A 143 -10.61 1.12 4.42
CA GLY A 143 -9.20 1.40 4.57
C GLY A 143 -8.90 2.88 4.79
N ALA A 144 -9.59 3.78 4.08
CA ALA A 144 -9.44 5.23 4.21
C ALA A 144 -9.78 5.75 5.63
N GLN A 145 -10.62 5.02 6.37
CA GLN A 145 -10.92 5.33 7.77
C GLN A 145 -9.79 4.88 8.72
N VAL A 146 -9.00 3.88 8.34
CA VAL A 146 -7.80 3.46 9.08
C VAL A 146 -6.65 4.46 8.85
N GLY A 147 -6.43 4.87 7.61
CA GLY A 147 -5.41 5.82 7.22
C GLY A 147 -5.47 6.16 5.73
N SER A 148 -5.06 7.38 5.37
CA SER A 148 -5.15 7.90 3.99
C SER A 148 -4.40 7.06 2.96
N ASP A 149 -3.30 6.43 3.35
CA ASP A 149 -2.46 5.64 2.43
C ASP A 149 -2.94 4.18 2.29
N VAL A 150 -3.88 3.71 3.11
CA VAL A 150 -4.37 2.31 3.10
C VAL A 150 -5.06 1.95 1.77
N PRO A 151 -5.91 2.80 1.17
CA PRO A 151 -6.54 2.51 -0.11
C PRO A 151 -5.55 2.20 -1.24
N PHE A 152 -4.36 2.81 -1.24
CA PHE A 152 -3.33 2.53 -2.25
C PHE A 152 -2.90 1.07 -2.20
N PHE A 153 -2.61 0.54 -1.01
CA PHE A 153 -2.20 -0.85 -0.85
C PHE A 153 -3.34 -1.84 -1.14
N LEU A 154 -4.59 -1.44 -0.86
CA LEU A 154 -5.78 -2.24 -1.19
C LEU A 154 -6.05 -2.33 -2.69
N SER A 155 -5.70 -1.29 -3.45
CA SER A 155 -5.96 -1.20 -4.89
C SER A 155 -5.22 -2.26 -5.73
N GLY A 156 -4.14 -2.85 -5.19
CA GLY A 156 -3.28 -3.79 -5.90
C GLY A 156 -2.36 -3.14 -6.96
N LEU A 157 -2.45 -1.82 -7.15
CA LEU A 157 -1.61 -1.08 -8.11
C LEU A 157 -0.17 -0.97 -7.62
N GLU A 158 0.79 -1.11 -8.53
CA GLU A 158 2.21 -0.88 -8.21
C GLU A 158 2.57 0.60 -8.18
N ILE A 159 1.87 1.40 -8.97
CA ILE A 159 2.02 2.84 -9.04
C ILE A 159 0.65 3.46 -9.31
N ALA A 160 0.33 4.55 -8.60
CA ALA A 160 -0.96 5.22 -8.71
C ALA A 160 -0.83 6.71 -8.40
N ASN A 161 -1.66 7.51 -9.07
CA ASN A 161 -1.91 8.87 -8.65
C ASN A 161 -2.85 8.85 -7.43
N VAL A 162 -2.59 9.73 -6.47
CA VAL A 162 -3.43 9.88 -5.28
C VAL A 162 -3.81 11.33 -5.05
N ARG A 163 -5.04 11.53 -4.56
CA ARG A 163 -5.66 12.84 -4.29
C ARG A 163 -6.36 12.84 -2.93
N GLY A 164 -7.01 13.95 -2.58
CA GLY A 164 -7.67 14.10 -1.28
C GLY A 164 -6.63 14.29 -0.19
N ARG A 165 -6.66 13.49 0.88
CA ARG A 165 -5.55 13.40 1.85
C ARG A 165 -4.59 12.25 1.50
N GLY A 166 -4.78 11.62 0.34
CA GLY A 166 -4.10 10.39 -0.11
C GLY A 166 -5.07 9.22 -0.33
N GLU A 167 -6.33 9.33 0.13
CA GLU A 167 -7.31 8.24 0.09
C GLU A 167 -7.96 8.00 -1.27
N ILE A 168 -7.94 8.99 -2.16
CA ILE A 168 -8.51 8.86 -3.50
C ILE A 168 -7.40 8.32 -4.40
N VAL A 169 -7.53 7.08 -4.86
CA VAL A 169 -6.49 6.37 -5.63
C VAL A 169 -6.97 6.12 -7.04
N GLU A 170 -6.13 6.47 -8.01
CA GLU A 170 -6.43 6.33 -9.43
C GLU A 170 -5.22 5.79 -10.19
N SER A 171 -5.48 4.90 -11.17
CA SER A 171 -4.44 4.43 -12.05
C SER A 171 -3.81 5.59 -12.81
N CYS A 172 -2.49 5.71 -12.75
CA CYS A 172 -1.73 6.66 -13.56
C CYS A 172 -1.36 6.08 -14.94
N ASN A 173 -1.68 4.81 -15.21
CA ASN A 173 -1.39 4.17 -16.49
C ASN A 173 -2.41 4.66 -17.53
N LYS A 174 -1.96 5.55 -18.42
CA LYS A 174 -2.75 6.03 -19.54
C LYS A 174 -2.46 5.16 -20.75
N ALA A 175 -3.51 4.62 -21.37
CA ALA A 175 -3.43 3.78 -22.58
C ALA A 175 -2.60 4.40 -23.73
N GLN A 176 -2.34 5.71 -23.70
CA GLN A 176 -1.61 6.45 -24.73
C GLN A 176 -0.13 6.75 -24.39
N LYS A 177 0.35 6.49 -23.17
CA LYS A 177 1.75 6.77 -22.74
C LYS A 177 2.26 5.76 -21.69
N PRO A 178 2.37 4.46 -22.03
CA PRO A 178 2.69 3.41 -21.04
C PRO A 178 4.07 3.59 -20.38
N ASP A 179 5.09 4.01 -21.13
CA ASP A 179 6.48 4.01 -20.63
C ASP A 179 6.77 5.12 -19.61
N GLY A 180 6.06 6.24 -19.70
CA GLY A 180 6.30 7.42 -18.85
C GLY A 180 5.84 7.23 -17.40
N PHE A 181 4.98 6.24 -17.13
CA PHE A 181 4.37 6.01 -15.81
C PHE A 181 4.69 4.63 -15.25
N ALA A 182 5.56 3.87 -15.90
CA ALA A 182 5.98 2.56 -15.40
C ALA A 182 6.73 2.68 -14.07
N PRO A 183 6.56 1.71 -13.14
CA PRO A 183 7.37 1.63 -11.94
C PRO A 183 8.84 1.36 -12.30
N PHE A 184 9.74 1.70 -11.39
CA PHE A 184 11.18 1.54 -11.57
C PHE A 184 11.87 1.18 -10.26
N GLU A 185 13.09 0.65 -10.38
CA GLU A 185 13.91 0.30 -9.22
C GLU A 185 14.41 1.53 -8.47
N VAL A 186 14.36 1.46 -7.14
CA VAL A 186 14.80 2.53 -6.24
C VAL A 186 15.72 2.01 -5.16
N GLU A 187 16.62 2.87 -4.72
CA GLU A 187 17.36 2.70 -3.48
C GLU A 187 16.68 3.54 -2.40
N ILE A 188 16.49 2.95 -1.20
CA ILE A 188 15.89 3.61 -0.04
C ILE A 188 16.97 3.86 1.01
N ILE A 189 17.07 5.10 1.45
CA ILE A 189 17.94 5.52 2.53
C ILE A 189 17.06 5.75 3.78
N MET A 190 17.39 5.07 4.87
CA MET A 190 16.61 5.06 6.12
C MET A 190 17.42 5.69 7.25
N PRO A 191 17.41 7.03 7.40
CA PRO A 191 18.04 7.68 8.56
C PRO A 191 17.47 7.12 9.87
N LYS A 192 18.31 6.96 10.89
CA LYS A 192 17.90 6.61 12.27
C LYS A 192 17.22 7.80 12.96
N LEU A 193 16.12 8.27 12.37
CA LEU A 193 15.34 9.43 12.79
C LEU A 193 13.85 9.13 12.54
N HIS A 194 13.00 9.52 13.47
CA HIS A 194 11.54 9.43 13.32
C HIS A 194 10.95 10.81 13.04
N CYS A 195 10.27 10.98 11.90
CA CYS A 195 9.52 12.21 11.61
C CYS A 195 8.05 12.02 12.01
N GLU A 196 7.59 12.78 13.01
CA GLU A 196 6.17 12.83 13.33
C GLU A 196 5.40 13.57 12.22
N THR A 197 4.63 12.81 11.43
CA THR A 197 3.84 13.34 10.31
C THR A 197 2.99 14.55 10.71
N ALA A 198 2.29 14.46 11.85
CA ALA A 198 1.47 15.57 12.36
C ALA A 198 2.29 16.85 12.60
N LYS A 199 3.49 16.75 13.18
CA LYS A 199 4.36 17.91 13.42
C LYS A 199 4.84 18.53 12.12
N VAL A 200 5.20 17.73 11.11
CA VAL A 200 5.62 18.24 9.80
C VAL A 200 4.49 18.99 9.11
N TYR A 201 3.27 18.45 9.10
CA TYR A 201 2.11 19.16 8.54
C TYR A 201 1.72 20.42 9.33
N GLN A 202 1.85 20.41 10.67
CA GLN A 202 1.62 21.60 11.51
C GLN A 202 2.66 22.69 11.22
N GLN A 203 3.94 22.32 11.10
CA GLN A 203 5.02 23.22 10.73
C GLN A 203 4.77 23.82 9.34
N TYR A 204 4.39 22.99 8.36
CA TYR A 204 4.00 23.45 7.03
C TYR A 204 2.84 24.45 7.10
N ALA A 205 1.75 24.10 7.78
CA ALA A 205 0.57 24.97 7.91
C ALA A 205 0.89 26.33 8.51
N LYS A 206 1.80 26.37 9.50
CA LYS A 206 2.11 27.56 10.27
C LYS A 206 3.06 28.51 9.55
N PHE A 207 4.06 27.99 8.84
CA PHE A 207 5.17 28.80 8.33
C PHE A 207 5.35 28.77 6.82
N PHE A 208 4.82 27.76 6.13
CA PHE A 208 5.15 27.51 4.71
C PHE A 208 3.91 27.48 3.81
N TYR A 209 2.71 27.36 4.37
CA TYR A 209 1.48 27.40 3.59
C TYR A 209 1.25 28.80 2.99
N ASN A 210 1.15 28.87 1.67
CA ASN A 210 0.92 30.10 0.92
C ASN A 210 -0.09 29.85 -0.21
N GLU A 211 -1.17 30.64 -0.24
CA GLU A 211 -2.23 30.54 -1.26
C GLU A 211 -1.72 30.65 -2.70
N ALA A 212 -0.70 31.48 -2.97
CA ALA A 212 -0.12 31.58 -4.30
C ALA A 212 0.53 30.26 -4.75
N THR A 213 1.25 29.59 -3.83
CA THR A 213 1.84 28.28 -4.07
C THR A 213 0.76 27.21 -4.28
N ILE A 214 -0.32 27.24 -3.49
CA ILE A 214 -1.45 26.31 -3.66
C ILE A 214 -2.09 26.45 -5.05
N GLN A 215 -2.37 27.69 -5.48
CA GLN A 215 -2.94 27.96 -6.80
C GLN A 215 -1.98 27.55 -7.93
N GLN A 216 -0.67 27.71 -7.73
CA GLN A 216 0.32 27.25 -8.69
C GLN A 216 0.31 25.73 -8.81
N ASN A 217 0.32 25.01 -7.68
CA ASN A 217 0.29 23.55 -7.66
C ASN A 217 -0.95 23.01 -8.41
N GLN A 218 -2.12 23.59 -8.17
CA GLN A 218 -3.37 23.24 -8.86
C GLN A 218 -3.31 23.43 -10.39
N LYS A 219 -2.53 24.41 -10.87
CA LYS A 219 -2.39 24.70 -12.31
C LYS A 219 -1.34 23.83 -13.01
N GLN A 220 -0.38 23.28 -12.27
CA GLN A 220 0.76 22.56 -12.83
C GLN A 220 0.44 21.12 -13.27
N ASN A 221 -0.74 20.61 -12.96
CA ASN A 221 -1.24 19.30 -13.39
C ASN A 221 -0.22 18.16 -13.11
N TRP A 222 0.29 18.11 -11.88
CA TRP A 222 1.38 17.22 -11.47
C TRP A 222 1.10 15.74 -11.76
N LEU A 223 -0.17 15.34 -11.67
CA LEU A 223 -0.63 13.97 -11.93
C LEU A 223 -0.41 13.51 -13.37
N GLU A 224 -0.19 14.45 -14.31
CA GLU A 224 0.08 14.20 -15.73
C GLU A 224 1.57 14.20 -16.10
N ILE A 225 2.43 14.66 -15.20
CA ILE A 225 3.87 14.71 -15.44
C ILE A 225 4.42 13.28 -15.41
N PRO A 226 5.14 12.82 -16.45
CA PRO A 226 5.71 11.48 -16.46
C PRO A 226 6.89 11.36 -15.48
N ASN A 227 7.20 10.13 -15.07
CA ASN A 227 8.18 9.83 -14.03
C ASN A 227 9.58 10.35 -14.38
N ASN A 228 10.00 10.31 -15.65
CA ASN A 228 11.29 10.85 -16.10
C ASN A 228 11.41 12.37 -15.90
N GLU A 229 10.32 13.13 -16.09
CA GLU A 229 10.30 14.57 -15.84
C GLU A 229 10.24 14.90 -14.35
N ILE A 230 9.50 14.11 -13.55
CA ILE A 230 9.51 14.24 -12.07
C ILE A 230 10.92 14.02 -11.52
N LEU A 231 11.67 13.05 -12.06
CA LEU A 231 13.03 12.74 -11.64
C LEU A 231 14.05 13.83 -11.98
N GLN A 232 13.74 14.74 -12.91
CA GLN A 232 14.60 15.88 -13.26
C GLN A 232 14.38 17.09 -12.34
N LYS A 233 13.32 17.09 -11.54
CA LYS A 233 13.03 18.16 -10.58
C LYS A 233 13.91 18.04 -9.34
N THR A 234 14.10 19.16 -8.65
CA THR A 234 14.80 19.18 -7.37
C THR A 234 13.97 18.50 -6.27
N PRO A 235 14.61 18.00 -5.18
CA PRO A 235 13.90 17.46 -4.03
C PRO A 235 12.84 18.43 -3.44
N GLN A 236 13.14 19.73 -3.43
CA GLN A 236 12.25 20.79 -2.96
C GLN A 236 11.03 20.98 -3.85
N GLU A 237 11.20 20.92 -5.18
CA GLU A 237 10.07 20.99 -6.11
C GLU A 237 9.15 19.78 -5.96
N ASN A 238 9.72 18.59 -5.75
CA ASN A 238 8.96 17.35 -5.68
C ASN A 238 8.15 17.19 -4.40
N ASN A 239 8.54 17.77 -3.27
CA ASN A 239 7.83 17.55 -2.01
C ASN A 239 7.67 18.85 -1.20
N ASP A 240 6.44 19.36 -1.14
CA ASP A 240 6.10 20.59 -0.41
C ASP A 240 6.37 20.49 1.10
N LEU A 241 6.36 19.28 1.65
CA LEU A 241 6.64 19.07 3.06
C LEU A 241 8.13 19.09 3.38
N LEU A 242 9.02 19.07 2.37
CA LEU A 242 10.46 18.99 2.59
C LEU A 242 10.96 20.17 3.43
N VAL A 243 10.57 21.41 3.09
CA VAL A 243 11.01 22.60 3.83
C VAL A 243 10.57 22.58 5.29
N ALA A 244 9.36 22.09 5.56
CA ALA A 244 8.85 21.93 6.93
C ALA A 244 9.56 20.80 7.68
N ALA A 245 9.88 19.69 7.00
CA ALA A 245 10.64 18.60 7.56
C ALA A 245 12.08 19.02 7.92
N LEU A 246 12.77 19.75 7.03
CA LEU A 246 14.11 20.28 7.30
C LEU A 246 14.12 21.27 8.46
N ALA A 247 13.12 22.14 8.55
CA ALA A 247 13.00 23.08 9.67
C ALA A 247 12.87 22.39 11.04
N LEU A 248 12.21 21.23 11.10
CA LEU A 248 12.08 20.43 12.33
C LEU A 248 13.28 19.50 12.55
N TYR A 249 13.86 19.00 11.48
CA TYR A 249 14.92 18.00 11.49
C TYR A 249 16.08 18.39 10.57
N PRO A 250 16.91 19.39 10.94
CA PRO A 250 17.98 19.91 10.08
C PRO A 250 19.02 18.87 9.66
N LYS A 251 19.19 17.79 10.44
CA LYS A 251 20.06 16.65 10.10
C LYS A 251 19.69 15.96 8.78
N LEU A 252 18.50 16.24 8.23
CA LEU A 252 18.07 15.70 6.95
C LEU A 252 18.64 16.47 5.74
N GLU A 253 19.22 17.66 5.94
CA GLU A 253 19.75 18.51 4.85
C GLU A 253 20.84 17.80 4.04
N SER A 254 21.74 17.07 4.69
CA SER A 254 22.83 16.37 4.01
C SER A 254 22.36 15.31 3.00
N TYR A 255 21.13 14.79 3.15
CA TYR A 255 20.55 13.84 2.19
C TYR A 255 19.99 14.56 0.96
N VAL A 256 19.45 15.77 1.15
CA VAL A 256 18.97 16.62 0.05
C VAL A 256 20.14 17.13 -0.79
N GLU A 257 21.26 17.49 -0.15
CA GLU A 257 22.50 17.90 -0.84
C GLU A 257 23.07 16.79 -1.75
N GLN A 258 22.78 15.53 -1.43
CA GLN A 258 23.13 14.36 -2.26
C GLN A 258 22.12 14.10 -3.39
N GLY A 259 21.12 14.98 -3.57
CA GLY A 259 20.08 14.84 -4.59
C GLY A 259 19.02 13.78 -4.28
N LEU A 260 18.88 13.36 -3.01
CA LEU A 260 17.89 12.36 -2.63
C LEU A 260 16.50 12.97 -2.43
N PHE A 261 15.46 12.22 -2.80
CA PHE A 261 14.06 12.65 -2.68
C PHE A 261 13.43 12.17 -1.38
N LEU A 262 12.71 13.06 -0.68
CA LEU A 262 12.00 12.72 0.56
C LEU A 262 10.70 11.97 0.26
N SER A 263 10.47 10.84 0.92
CA SER A 263 9.16 10.16 0.87
C SER A 263 8.21 10.67 1.96
N GLY A 264 6.98 11.04 1.58
CA GLY A 264 5.95 11.51 2.50
C GLY A 264 6.40 12.72 3.31
N SER A 265 6.22 12.66 4.63
CA SER A 265 6.73 13.66 5.59
C SER A 265 8.14 13.33 6.12
N GLY A 266 8.86 12.41 5.46
CA GLY A 266 10.10 11.83 5.96
C GLY A 266 9.87 10.74 7.00
N SER A 267 10.95 10.19 7.58
CA SER A 267 12.36 10.58 7.43
C SER A 267 13.12 9.94 6.25
N CYS A 268 12.54 8.94 5.58
CA CYS A 268 13.27 8.18 4.57
C CYS A 268 13.38 8.93 3.25
N PHE A 269 14.51 8.70 2.59
CA PHE A 269 14.84 9.24 1.29
C PHE A 269 14.96 8.14 0.26
N TRP A 270 14.86 8.50 -1.01
CA TRP A 270 15.02 7.56 -2.11
C TRP A 270 15.72 8.20 -3.31
N ARG A 271 16.31 7.36 -4.15
CA ARG A 271 16.76 7.71 -5.50
C ARG A 271 16.44 6.59 -6.48
N LYS A 272 16.32 6.91 -7.75
CA LYS A 272 16.24 5.89 -8.81
C LYS A 272 17.55 5.09 -8.84
N LYS A 273 17.45 3.77 -8.95
CA LYS A 273 18.60 2.89 -9.12
C LYS A 273 19.05 2.95 -10.58
N ASP A 274 20.29 3.36 -10.82
CA ASP A 274 20.85 3.34 -12.16
C ASP A 274 21.13 1.90 -12.60
N SER A 275 20.63 1.52 -13.78
CA SER A 275 20.85 0.20 -14.37
C SER A 275 22.32 -0.04 -14.79
N THR A 276 23.16 1.00 -14.80
CA THR A 276 24.54 0.98 -15.28
C THR A 276 25.61 0.90 -14.19
N ASN A 277 25.26 1.10 -12.90
CA ASN A 277 26.27 1.25 -11.85
C ASN A 277 26.46 -0.04 -11.03
N LYS A 278 27.20 -1.00 -11.60
CA LYS A 278 27.66 -2.23 -10.90
C LYS A 278 28.75 -1.97 -9.83
N LYS A 279 29.09 -0.72 -9.52
CA LYS A 279 30.12 -0.37 -8.53
C LYS A 279 29.77 0.93 -7.79
N LEU A 280 28.98 0.82 -6.72
CA LEU A 280 29.22 1.60 -5.51
C LEU A 280 29.38 0.64 -4.34
N LYS A 281 30.57 0.00 -4.27
CA LYS A 281 31.13 -0.43 -3.00
C LYS A 281 32.01 0.72 -2.50
N SER A 282 31.56 1.42 -1.46
CA SER A 282 32.36 2.01 -0.38
C SER A 282 31.57 3.15 0.26
N LEU A 283 30.81 2.79 1.29
CA LEU A 283 30.44 3.58 2.48
C LEU A 283 29.48 2.78 3.41
N GLU A 284 29.06 1.57 3.01
CA GLU A 284 28.26 0.63 3.82
C GLU A 284 29.00 -0.01 5.03
N SER A 285 30.11 0.56 5.50
CA SER A 285 30.88 -0.02 6.62
C SER A 285 30.50 0.50 7.99
N GLN A 286 29.35 1.17 8.14
CA GLN A 286 28.79 1.46 9.47
C GLN A 286 27.26 1.26 9.45
N ASN A 287 26.84 0.07 9.90
CA ASN A 287 25.48 -0.35 10.27
C ASN A 287 24.54 -0.86 9.17
N ILE A 288 24.88 -1.98 8.52
CA ILE A 288 23.88 -2.83 7.82
C ILE A 288 24.09 -4.28 8.27
N GLU A 289 23.13 -4.84 9.02
CA GLU A 289 22.94 -6.29 9.10
C GLU A 289 22.20 -6.73 7.82
N SER A 290 22.85 -7.58 7.03
CA SER A 290 22.31 -8.14 5.79
C SER A 290 21.36 -9.30 6.10
N CYS A 291 20.10 -9.17 5.71
CA CYS A 291 19.10 -10.23 5.73
C CYS A 291 18.92 -10.82 4.33
N GLU A 292 19.85 -11.66 3.87
CA GLU A 292 19.75 -12.33 2.55
C GLU A 292 19.32 -13.81 2.61
N GLY A 293 19.21 -14.42 3.80
CA GLY A 293 19.02 -15.87 3.90
C GLY A 293 17.57 -16.39 3.79
N ALA A 294 16.57 -15.61 4.23
CA ALA A 294 15.20 -16.11 4.43
C ALA A 294 14.19 -15.72 3.33
N SER A 295 14.53 -14.76 2.45
CA SER A 295 13.57 -14.25 1.46
C SER A 295 13.35 -15.18 0.27
N PHE A 296 14.36 -16.00 -0.07
CA PHE A 296 14.34 -16.81 -1.29
C PHE A 296 13.37 -18.00 -1.22
N GLU A 297 13.16 -18.57 -0.03
CA GLU A 297 12.23 -19.70 0.13
C GLU A 297 10.76 -19.26 0.20
N ALA A 298 10.47 -18.14 0.87
CA ALA A 298 9.13 -17.57 0.94
C ALA A 298 8.62 -17.10 -0.45
N GLU A 299 9.49 -16.48 -1.25
CA GLU A 299 9.15 -16.01 -2.60
C GLU A 299 8.90 -17.18 -3.58
N LYS A 300 9.59 -18.31 -3.37
CA LYS A 300 9.41 -19.54 -4.16
C LYS A 300 8.12 -20.28 -3.81
N ALA A 301 7.70 -20.24 -2.55
CA ALA A 301 6.42 -20.81 -2.10
C ALA A 301 5.22 -20.04 -2.67
N ILE A 302 5.24 -18.70 -2.56
CA ILE A 302 4.14 -17.83 -3.03
C ILE A 302 3.95 -17.91 -4.55
N ARG A 303 5.04 -17.92 -5.35
CA ARG A 303 4.93 -18.08 -6.81
C ARG A 303 4.35 -19.42 -7.24
N LYS A 304 4.55 -20.48 -6.44
CA LYS A 304 4.03 -21.81 -6.75
C LYS A 304 2.51 -21.85 -6.55
N ASP A 305 1.99 -21.20 -5.52
CA ASP A 305 0.55 -21.16 -5.24
C ASP A 305 -0.23 -20.29 -6.24
N LEU A 306 0.32 -19.14 -6.65
CA LEU A 306 -0.27 -18.28 -7.70
C LEU A 306 -0.37 -19.00 -9.07
N LEU A 307 0.61 -19.85 -9.41
CA LEU A 307 0.59 -20.64 -10.66
C LEU A 307 -0.38 -21.83 -10.59
N VAL A 308 -0.67 -22.34 -9.39
CA VAL A 308 -1.67 -23.40 -9.19
C VAL A 308 -3.08 -22.84 -9.29
N GLU A 309 -3.35 -21.67 -8.72
CA GLU A 309 -4.66 -21.02 -8.83
C GLU A 309 -4.98 -20.61 -10.27
N SER A 310 -4.01 -20.08 -11.04
CA SER A 310 -4.24 -19.73 -12.45
C SER A 310 -4.57 -20.96 -13.32
N ARG A 311 -4.02 -22.13 -12.99
CA ARG A 311 -4.31 -23.41 -13.70
C ARG A 311 -5.67 -23.99 -13.32
N LEU A 312 -6.11 -23.79 -12.08
CA LEU A 312 -7.45 -24.22 -11.64
C LEU A 312 -8.55 -23.33 -12.25
N SER A 313 -8.30 -22.03 -12.40
CA SER A 313 -9.22 -21.12 -13.10
C SER A 313 -9.35 -21.44 -14.59
N SER A 314 -8.27 -21.84 -15.27
CA SER A 314 -8.32 -22.24 -16.68
C SER A 314 -9.02 -23.60 -16.89
N LEU A 315 -8.83 -24.57 -15.98
CA LEU A 315 -9.52 -25.87 -16.06
C LEU A 315 -11.04 -25.75 -15.82
N ALA A 316 -11.47 -24.82 -14.96
CA ALA A 316 -12.89 -24.60 -14.68
C ALA A 316 -13.64 -24.02 -15.90
N LEU A 317 -12.98 -23.19 -16.72
CA LEU A 317 -13.54 -22.62 -17.94
C LEU A 317 -13.72 -23.69 -19.04
N GLU A 318 -12.75 -24.59 -19.22
CA GLU A 318 -12.81 -25.65 -20.24
C GLU A 318 -13.91 -26.69 -19.97
N THR A 319 -14.29 -26.92 -18.72
CA THR A 319 -15.39 -27.86 -18.39
C THR A 319 -16.80 -27.30 -18.64
N SER A 320 -16.93 -25.99 -18.87
CA SER A 320 -18.23 -25.33 -19.08
C SER A 320 -18.65 -25.22 -20.55
N GLU A 321 -17.71 -25.32 -21.50
CA GLU A 321 -17.99 -25.24 -22.94
C GLU A 321 -18.28 -26.60 -23.61
N GLY A 322 -18.11 -27.72 -22.90
CA GLY A 322 -18.29 -29.08 -23.45
C GLY A 322 -19.70 -29.67 -23.40
N ALA A 323 -20.69 -28.97 -22.84
CA ALA A 323 -22.01 -29.54 -22.56
C ALA A 323 -23.16 -28.82 -23.26
N LEU A 324 -23.07 -28.57 -24.57
CA LEU A 324 -24.19 -28.09 -25.39
C LEU A 324 -24.01 -28.49 -26.87
N SER A 325 -24.08 -29.79 -27.17
CA SER A 325 -24.56 -30.26 -28.48
C SER A 325 -25.01 -31.72 -28.44
N MET A 326 -26.31 -31.96 -28.32
CA MET A 326 -26.94 -33.13 -28.92
C MET A 326 -28.30 -32.71 -29.47
N GLN A 327 -28.38 -32.67 -30.80
CA GLN A 327 -29.62 -32.67 -31.56
C GLN A 327 -30.25 -34.07 -31.53
N SER A 328 -31.58 -34.14 -31.53
CA SER A 328 -32.32 -35.28 -32.06
C SER A 328 -33.62 -34.81 -32.74
N PRO A 329 -34.14 -35.56 -33.74
CA PRO A 329 -34.98 -35.02 -34.81
C PRO A 329 -36.49 -35.32 -34.67
N ASN A 330 -37.25 -34.66 -35.55
CA ASN A 330 -38.70 -34.77 -35.82
C ASN A 330 -39.30 -36.19 -35.80
N ALA A 331 -40.57 -36.27 -35.38
CA ALA A 331 -41.58 -37.15 -35.98
C ALA A 331 -43.01 -36.60 -35.75
N GLU A 332 -43.83 -36.66 -36.80
CA GLU A 332 -45.20 -36.17 -36.91
C GLU A 332 -46.29 -37.09 -36.31
N SER A 333 -47.44 -36.47 -36.03
CA SER A 333 -48.81 -36.94 -36.29
C SER A 333 -49.60 -37.74 -35.22
N LEU A 334 -50.93 -37.56 -35.33
CA LEU A 334 -52.07 -38.08 -34.55
C LEU A 334 -52.39 -37.22 -33.30
N GLY A 335 -53.57 -36.63 -33.09
CA GLY A 335 -54.90 -36.85 -33.65
C GLY A 335 -55.91 -36.84 -32.47
N GLU A 336 -57.01 -36.10 -32.66
CA GLU A 336 -58.32 -36.21 -31.95
C GLU A 336 -58.58 -35.48 -30.60
N ALA A 337 -59.43 -34.46 -30.73
CA ALA A 337 -60.75 -34.31 -30.11
C ALA A 337 -60.95 -34.49 -28.57
N ARG A 338 -61.20 -33.38 -27.86
CA ARG A 338 -62.55 -32.87 -27.51
C ARG A 338 -62.46 -31.56 -26.75
#